data_AF-A0A1U7DUM7-F1
#
_entry.id   AF-A0A1U7DUM7-F1
#
_cell.length_a   1.000
_cell.length_b   1.000
_cell.length_c   1.000
_cell.angle_alpha   90.00
_cell.angle_beta   90.00
_cell.angle_gamma   90.00
#
_symmetry.space_group_name_H-M   'P 1'
#
loop_
_entity.id
_entity.type
_entity.pdbx_description
1 polymer ?
#
loop_
_entity_poly.entity_id
_entity_poly.type
_entity_poly.pdbx_seq_one_letter_code
_entity_poly.pdbx_strand_id
1 'polypeptide(L)'
;MKKNLLILLIFQISYSQSNLNLPISDYEINFKSLTPISNIYVYKNGDVYLEKEKTRISDLGMTLFETKNEFPIQNQRFIQVHLLADKSTDFEIIDSIKTQISSARLHLYYRTNHMEDVTKGINWRNHSSLEYFEIKEKESESSSESDLIEIVAIKNPIQLQINEELYNLNLNKAKELINKIKYANIRFINKNKIKINNTKVKLNDSREIFDIISNYDILFIRFKNKMTYNDYITLITSIKDVYKILRKESKEIPIFEISFELENELKKNDFKL
;
A
#
# COMPACT_ATOMS: atom_id res chain seq x y z
N MET A 1 6.32 -65.47 20.76
CA MET A 1 6.31 -64.03 21.12
C MET A 1 7.19 -63.25 20.17
N LYS A 2 6.60 -62.56 19.19
CA LYS A 2 7.26 -61.47 18.46
C LYS A 2 6.23 -60.35 18.37
N LYS A 3 6.43 -59.29 19.16
CA LYS A 3 5.63 -58.07 19.12
C LYS A 3 6.03 -57.35 17.83
N ASN A 4 5.13 -57.30 16.86
CA ASN A 4 5.26 -56.37 15.74
C ASN A 4 5.01 -54.97 16.30
N LEU A 5 6.09 -54.23 16.55
CA LEU A 5 6.04 -52.84 16.93
C LEU A 5 5.73 -52.03 15.67
N LEU A 6 4.45 -51.68 15.49
CA LEU A 6 3.99 -50.74 14.49
C LEU A 6 4.48 -49.35 14.91
N ILE A 7 5.60 -48.88 14.35
CA ILE A 7 6.04 -47.50 14.53
C ILE A 7 5.28 -46.65 13.51
N LEU A 8 4.13 -46.14 13.98
CA LEU A 8 3.34 -45.12 13.31
C LEU A 8 4.07 -43.77 13.46
N LEU A 9 4.98 -43.46 12.54
CA LEU A 9 5.64 -42.15 12.45
C LEU A 9 4.70 -41.15 11.77
N ILE A 10 3.62 -40.78 12.47
CA ILE A 10 2.86 -39.56 12.16
C ILE A 10 3.55 -38.41 12.90
N PHE A 11 4.63 -37.88 12.33
CA PHE A 11 5.01 -36.50 12.59
C PHE A 11 4.06 -35.57 11.82
N GLN A 12 2.79 -35.54 12.23
CA GLN A 12 2.03 -34.30 12.08
C GLN A 12 2.46 -33.41 13.23
N ILE A 13 3.58 -32.70 13.03
CA ILE A 13 3.70 -31.39 13.65
C ILE A 13 2.66 -30.56 12.93
N SER A 14 1.42 -30.63 13.40
CA SER A 14 0.45 -29.58 13.19
C SER A 14 1.05 -28.35 13.87
N TYR A 15 1.97 -27.67 13.18
CA TYR A 15 2.17 -26.26 13.40
C TYR A 15 0.76 -25.70 13.31
N SER A 16 0.22 -25.32 14.45
CA SER A 16 -0.87 -24.36 14.50
C SER A 16 -0.31 -23.17 13.73
N GLN A 17 -0.57 -23.13 12.43
CA GLN A 17 -0.60 -21.88 11.69
C GLN A 17 -1.58 -21.06 12.50
N SER A 18 -1.05 -20.15 13.30
CA SER A 18 -1.84 -19.24 14.10
C SER A 18 -2.87 -18.64 13.16
N ASN A 19 -4.16 -18.97 13.37
CA ASN A 19 -5.22 -18.58 12.45
C ASN A 19 -5.12 -17.08 12.18
N LEU A 20 -4.84 -16.73 10.93
CA LEU A 20 -4.71 -15.36 10.51
C LEU A 20 -6.10 -14.73 10.50
N ASN A 21 -6.37 -13.79 11.40
CA ASN A 21 -7.68 -13.14 11.45
C ASN A 21 -7.63 -11.87 10.63
N LEU A 22 -8.06 -11.94 9.37
CA LEU A 22 -8.09 -10.77 8.50
C LEU A 22 -9.08 -9.70 9.01
N PRO A 23 -8.84 -8.42 8.70
CA PRO A 23 -9.82 -7.37 8.93
C PRO A 23 -11.05 -7.56 8.03
N ILE A 24 -12.19 -6.99 8.44
CA ILE A 24 -13.47 -7.16 7.74
C ILE A 24 -13.71 -5.98 6.81
N SER A 25 -14.22 -6.26 5.60
CA SER A 25 -14.65 -5.28 4.61
C SER A 25 -15.67 -5.88 3.66
N ASP A 26 -16.63 -5.06 3.22
CA ASP A 26 -17.66 -5.45 2.25
C ASP A 26 -17.18 -5.28 0.79
N TYR A 27 -15.96 -4.79 0.59
CA TYR A 27 -15.41 -4.60 -0.76
C TYR A 27 -14.97 -5.90 -1.41
N GLU A 28 -15.15 -5.93 -2.72
CA GLU A 28 -14.75 -7.03 -3.59
C GLU A 28 -13.63 -6.59 -4.54
N ILE A 29 -12.79 -7.54 -4.90
CA ILE A 29 -11.76 -7.40 -5.91
C ILE A 29 -12.06 -8.40 -7.03
N ASN A 30 -12.15 -7.88 -8.25
CA ASN A 30 -12.31 -8.69 -9.44
C ASN A 30 -10.93 -9.00 -10.04
N PHE A 31 -10.58 -10.28 -10.11
CA PHE A 31 -9.34 -10.75 -10.71
C PHE A 31 -9.61 -11.32 -12.11
N LYS A 32 -8.66 -11.11 -13.02
CA LYS A 32 -8.60 -11.88 -14.27
C LYS A 32 -7.85 -13.18 -13.97
N SER A 33 -8.27 -14.32 -14.53
CA SER A 33 -7.73 -15.64 -14.19
C SER A 33 -6.24 -15.86 -14.49
N LEU A 34 -5.61 -14.96 -15.25
CA LEU A 34 -4.21 -15.05 -15.67
C LEU A 34 -3.30 -14.03 -14.97
N THR A 35 -3.79 -13.31 -13.98
CA THR A 35 -2.97 -12.30 -13.29
C THR A 35 -2.00 -12.97 -12.31
N PRO A 36 -0.67 -12.79 -12.44
CA PRO A 36 0.28 -13.28 -11.45
C PRO A 36 0.09 -12.59 -10.11
N ILE A 37 0.05 -13.39 -9.04
CA ILE A 37 -0.18 -12.92 -7.66
C ILE A 37 0.97 -13.42 -6.79
N SER A 38 1.54 -12.51 -6.00
CA SER A 38 2.44 -12.81 -4.89
C SER A 38 1.73 -12.52 -3.56
N ASN A 39 1.58 -13.52 -2.70
CA ASN A 39 0.93 -13.41 -1.41
C ASN A 39 1.95 -13.14 -0.30
N ILE A 40 1.69 -12.12 0.50
CA ILE A 40 2.44 -11.82 1.72
C ILE A 40 1.54 -12.08 2.91
N TYR A 41 1.97 -12.96 3.81
CA TYR A 41 1.26 -13.29 5.04
C TYR A 41 1.96 -12.62 6.23
N VAL A 42 1.20 -11.93 7.08
CA VAL A 42 1.73 -11.23 8.26
C VAL A 42 0.96 -11.65 9.50
N TYR A 43 1.55 -12.53 10.29
CA TYR A 43 0.92 -13.07 11.47
C TYR A 43 0.95 -12.10 12.65
N LYS A 44 0.09 -12.35 13.64
CA LYS A 44 -0.07 -11.51 14.83
C LYS A 44 1.24 -11.28 15.61
N ASN A 45 2.15 -12.24 15.58
CA ASN A 45 3.46 -12.14 16.23
C ASN A 45 4.47 -11.30 15.44
N GLY A 46 4.07 -10.73 14.29
CA GLY A 46 4.94 -9.96 13.40
C GLY A 46 5.73 -10.82 12.41
N ASP A 47 5.56 -12.14 12.40
CA ASP A 47 6.22 -12.99 11.42
C ASP A 47 5.64 -12.73 10.02
N VAL A 48 6.55 -12.55 9.06
CA VAL A 48 6.22 -12.27 7.67
C VAL A 48 6.66 -13.44 6.79
N TYR A 49 5.78 -13.83 5.89
CA TYR A 49 6.03 -14.87 4.90
C TYR A 49 5.72 -14.35 3.51
N LEU A 50 6.59 -14.63 2.55
CA LEU A 50 6.30 -14.52 1.12
C LEU A 50 5.93 -15.92 0.62
N GLU A 51 4.70 -16.09 0.16
CA GLU A 51 4.11 -17.41 -0.12
C GLU A 51 4.22 -18.37 1.08
N LYS A 52 5.15 -19.32 1.03
CA LYS A 52 5.36 -20.34 2.07
C LYS A 52 6.65 -20.11 2.87
N GLU A 53 7.48 -19.16 2.47
CA GLU A 53 8.80 -18.94 3.03
C GLU A 53 8.79 -17.78 4.01
N LYS A 54 9.39 -17.99 5.19
CA LYS A 54 9.53 -16.92 6.18
C LYS A 54 10.59 -15.94 5.68
N THR A 55 10.24 -14.67 5.61
CA THR A 55 11.08 -13.64 4.99
C THR A 55 11.21 -12.44 5.90
N ARG A 56 12.40 -11.82 5.93
CA ARG A 56 12.58 -10.54 6.63
C ARG A 56 11.96 -9.42 5.80
N ILE A 57 11.34 -8.44 6.46
CA ILE A 57 10.70 -7.31 5.75
C ILE A 57 11.70 -6.61 4.82
N SER A 58 12.94 -6.40 5.26
CA SER A 58 14.01 -5.77 4.47
C SER A 58 14.33 -6.47 3.15
N ASP A 59 14.06 -7.77 3.06
CA ASP A 59 14.41 -8.58 1.89
C ASP A 59 13.26 -8.64 0.88
N LEU A 60 12.02 -8.36 1.32
CA LEU A 60 10.81 -8.47 0.49
C LEU A 60 10.92 -7.68 -0.81
N GLY A 61 11.39 -6.44 -0.73
CA GLY A 61 11.39 -5.55 -1.89
C GLY A 61 12.29 -6.06 -3.01
N MET A 62 13.50 -6.55 -2.66
CA MET A 62 14.41 -7.14 -3.65
C MET A 62 13.84 -8.44 -4.21
N THR A 63 13.35 -9.34 -3.36
CA THR A 63 12.75 -10.61 -3.82
C THR A 63 11.57 -10.37 -4.76
N LEU A 64 10.67 -9.45 -4.41
CA LEU A 64 9.54 -9.06 -5.27
C LEU A 64 9.99 -8.44 -6.59
N PHE A 65 11.05 -7.62 -6.56
CA PHE A 65 11.62 -7.01 -7.76
C PHE A 65 12.24 -8.07 -8.70
N GLU A 66 12.97 -9.03 -8.14
CA GLU A 66 13.52 -10.17 -8.89
C GLU A 66 12.41 -11.02 -9.51
N THR A 67 11.41 -11.43 -8.72
CA THR A 67 10.24 -12.18 -9.21
C THR A 67 9.51 -11.42 -10.32
N LYS A 68 9.34 -10.10 -10.18
CA LYS A 68 8.74 -9.27 -11.24
C LYS A 68 9.54 -9.34 -12.54
N ASN A 69 10.87 -9.34 -12.46
CA ASN A 69 11.75 -9.34 -13.62
C ASN A 69 11.86 -10.70 -14.33
N GLU A 70 11.35 -11.78 -13.73
CA GLU A 70 11.18 -13.08 -14.42
C GLU A 70 10.11 -13.02 -15.52
N PHE A 71 9.22 -12.03 -15.48
CA PHE A 71 8.19 -11.82 -16.48
C PHE A 71 8.62 -10.81 -17.56
N PRO A 72 8.15 -10.97 -18.82
CA PRO A 72 8.36 -9.98 -19.88
C PRO A 72 7.89 -8.57 -19.46
N ILE A 73 8.61 -7.52 -19.87
CA ILE A 73 8.37 -6.11 -19.47
C ILE A 73 6.88 -5.72 -19.61
N GLN A 74 6.23 -6.08 -20.71
CA GLN A 74 4.80 -5.81 -20.94
C GLN A 74 3.84 -6.41 -19.90
N ASN A 75 4.27 -7.47 -19.21
CA ASN A 75 3.51 -8.21 -18.23
C ASN A 75 3.80 -7.79 -16.79
N GLN A 76 4.95 -7.16 -16.54
CA GLN A 76 5.39 -6.76 -15.19
C GLN A 76 4.37 -5.86 -14.49
N ARG A 77 3.73 -4.94 -15.24
CA ARG A 77 2.68 -4.05 -14.71
C ARG A 77 1.40 -4.75 -14.24
N PHE A 78 1.21 -6.01 -14.60
CA PHE A 78 0.02 -6.77 -14.22
C PHE A 78 0.23 -7.62 -12.97
N ILE A 79 1.47 -7.72 -12.48
CA ILE A 79 1.79 -8.48 -11.28
C ILE A 79 1.19 -7.78 -10.06
N GLN A 80 0.54 -8.57 -9.20
CA GLN A 80 -0.13 -8.09 -8.01
C GLN A 80 0.52 -8.67 -6.76
N VAL A 81 0.58 -7.86 -5.72
CA VAL A 81 0.91 -8.32 -4.37
C VAL A 81 -0.35 -8.30 -3.53
N HIS A 82 -0.67 -9.43 -2.91
CA HIS A 82 -1.80 -9.57 -2.01
C HIS A 82 -1.27 -9.61 -0.58
N LEU A 83 -1.68 -8.64 0.24
CA LEU A 83 -1.32 -8.60 1.65
C LEU A 83 -2.43 -9.23 2.48
N LEU A 84 -2.09 -10.32 3.15
CA LEU A 84 -2.91 -11.05 4.11
C LEU A 84 -2.28 -10.83 5.48
N ALA A 85 -2.85 -9.93 6.28
CA ALA A 85 -2.28 -9.61 7.59
C ALA A 85 -3.32 -9.76 8.70
N ASP A 86 -2.87 -10.24 9.86
CA ASP A 86 -3.73 -10.28 11.04
C ASP A 86 -4.19 -8.87 11.41
N LYS A 87 -5.47 -8.72 11.68
CA LYS A 87 -6.11 -7.45 12.00
C LYS A 87 -5.47 -6.73 13.21
N SER A 88 -4.83 -7.49 14.10
CA SER A 88 -4.16 -6.95 15.29
C SER A 88 -2.70 -6.56 15.10
N THR A 89 -2.11 -6.84 13.93
CA THR A 89 -0.73 -6.45 13.62
C THR A 89 -0.54 -4.94 13.69
N ASP A 90 0.58 -4.49 14.26
CA ASP A 90 0.93 -3.08 14.32
C ASP A 90 1.12 -2.49 12.92
N PHE A 91 0.54 -1.32 12.68
CA PHE A 91 0.54 -0.72 11.36
C PHE A 91 1.95 -0.30 10.89
N GLU A 92 2.90 -0.06 11.79
CA GLU A 92 4.31 0.19 11.41
C GLU A 92 4.93 -0.97 10.62
N ILE A 93 4.59 -2.22 10.99
CA ILE A 93 5.01 -3.41 10.26
C ILE A 93 4.39 -3.41 8.85
N ILE A 94 3.09 -3.10 8.77
CA ILE A 94 2.36 -3.03 7.51
C ILE A 94 2.90 -1.94 6.59
N ASP A 95 3.19 -0.75 7.13
CA ASP A 95 3.76 0.37 6.39
C ASP A 95 5.16 0.04 5.87
N SER A 96 5.98 -0.64 6.68
CA SER A 96 7.29 -1.12 6.23
C SER A 96 7.18 -2.10 5.07
N ILE A 97 6.23 -3.04 5.12
CA ILE A 97 5.94 -3.96 4.01
C ILE A 97 5.45 -3.18 2.77
N LYS A 98 4.57 -2.20 2.96
CA LYS A 98 4.09 -1.34 1.88
C LYS A 98 5.23 -0.58 1.19
N THR A 99 6.20 -0.04 1.95
CA THR A 99 7.41 0.56 1.38
C THR A 99 8.16 -0.42 0.49
N GLN A 100 8.37 -1.65 0.95
CA GLN A 100 9.07 -2.70 0.20
C GLN A 100 8.33 -3.11 -1.09
N ILE A 101 7.00 -3.16 -1.05
CA ILE A 101 6.20 -3.41 -2.26
C ILE A 101 6.30 -2.22 -3.22
N SER A 102 6.29 -0.99 -2.69
CA SER A 102 6.41 0.22 -3.50
C SER A 102 7.80 0.35 -4.15
N SER A 103 8.87 0.01 -3.45
CA SER A 103 10.23 0.04 -4.01
C SER A 103 10.40 -0.93 -5.17
N ALA A 104 9.66 -2.05 -5.17
CA ALA A 104 9.55 -2.99 -6.30
C ALA A 104 8.61 -2.51 -7.43
N ARG A 105 7.89 -1.40 -7.24
CA ARG A 105 6.88 -0.82 -8.17
C ARG A 105 5.73 -1.78 -8.49
N LEU A 106 5.21 -2.47 -7.48
CA LEU A 106 4.12 -3.43 -7.63
C LEU A 106 2.78 -2.91 -7.08
N HIS A 107 1.68 -3.43 -7.63
CA HIS A 107 0.33 -3.11 -7.19
C HIS A 107 -0.05 -3.90 -5.94
N LEU A 108 -0.53 -3.22 -4.91
CA LEU A 108 -0.93 -3.82 -3.65
C LEU A 108 -2.45 -3.97 -3.54
N TYR A 109 -2.89 -5.15 -3.11
CA TYR A 109 -4.26 -5.48 -2.76
C TYR A 109 -4.32 -5.95 -1.30
N TYR A 110 -5.25 -5.41 -0.54
CA TYR A 110 -5.45 -5.78 0.86
C TYR A 110 -6.55 -6.84 0.95
N ARG A 111 -6.20 -8.04 1.45
CA ARG A 111 -7.15 -9.15 1.60
C ARG A 111 -7.94 -8.99 2.89
N THR A 112 -9.25 -9.27 2.84
CA THR A 112 -10.17 -9.08 3.97
C THR A 112 -11.07 -10.30 4.15
N ASN A 113 -11.74 -10.37 5.29
CA ASN A 113 -12.71 -11.41 5.67
C ASN A 113 -12.06 -12.78 5.87
N HIS A 114 -12.30 -13.73 4.96
CA HIS A 114 -11.84 -15.11 5.05
C HIS A 114 -10.68 -15.34 4.10
N MET A 115 -9.70 -16.14 4.53
CA MET A 115 -8.51 -16.46 3.74
C MET A 115 -8.85 -17.18 2.44
N GLU A 116 -9.91 -18.00 2.49
CA GLU A 116 -10.38 -18.83 1.39
C GLU A 116 -11.19 -18.03 0.37
N ASP A 117 -11.80 -16.91 0.78
CA ASP A 117 -12.61 -16.09 -0.11
C ASP A 117 -11.73 -15.12 -0.90
N VAL A 118 -11.13 -15.62 -1.97
CA VAL A 118 -10.27 -14.87 -2.90
C VAL A 118 -10.95 -13.65 -3.53
N THR A 119 -12.25 -13.42 -3.36
CA THR A 119 -12.94 -12.25 -3.94
C THR A 119 -12.97 -11.04 -3.00
N LYS A 120 -12.75 -11.23 -1.70
CA LYS A 120 -12.86 -10.14 -0.71
C LYS A 120 -11.57 -9.37 -0.51
N GLY A 121 -11.66 -8.06 -0.62
CA GLY A 121 -10.53 -7.19 -0.33
C GLY A 121 -10.69 -5.76 -0.85
N ILE A 122 -9.65 -4.97 -0.64
CA ILE A 122 -9.61 -3.57 -1.01
C ILE A 122 -8.47 -3.35 -2.00
N ASN A 123 -8.82 -2.98 -3.23
CA ASN A 123 -7.89 -2.27 -4.10
C ASN A 123 -7.77 -0.82 -3.62
N TRP A 124 -6.59 -0.46 -3.14
CA TRP A 124 -6.26 0.87 -2.65
C TRP A 124 -4.82 1.20 -3.03
N ARG A 125 -4.59 2.42 -3.52
CA ARG A 125 -3.28 2.84 -4.01
C ARG A 125 -2.28 2.84 -2.86
N ASN A 126 -1.12 2.21 -3.09
CA ASN A 126 -0.01 2.28 -2.14
C ASN A 126 0.69 3.65 -2.20
N HIS A 127 1.38 4.05 -1.13
CA HIS A 127 2.26 5.22 -1.19
C HIS A 127 3.49 4.94 -2.06
N SER A 128 4.20 6.01 -2.42
CA SER A 128 5.51 5.92 -3.08
C SER A 128 6.61 5.48 -2.10
N SER A 129 7.79 5.16 -2.63
CA SER A 129 8.99 4.84 -1.85
C SER A 129 10.04 5.93 -2.03
N LEU A 130 10.87 6.16 -1.01
CA LEU A 130 12.07 7.01 -1.15
C LEU A 130 13.13 6.33 -2.01
N GLU A 131 13.15 5.00 -2.02
CA GLU A 131 14.09 4.20 -2.79
C GLU A 131 13.33 3.25 -3.71
N TYR A 132 13.73 3.17 -4.98
CA TYR A 132 13.22 2.18 -5.92
C TYR A 132 14.34 1.24 -6.35
N PHE A 133 14.01 -0.03 -6.55
CA PHE A 133 14.91 -0.94 -7.21
C PHE A 133 14.94 -0.64 -8.71
N GLU A 134 16.15 -0.52 -9.25
CA GLU A 134 16.40 -0.25 -10.65
C GLU A 134 17.06 -1.45 -11.30
N ILE A 135 16.67 -1.71 -12.56
CA ILE A 135 17.40 -2.67 -13.38
C ILE A 135 18.71 -1.99 -13.73
N LYS A 136 19.85 -2.54 -13.30
CA LYS A 136 21.13 -2.17 -13.91
C LYS A 136 21.08 -2.67 -15.34
N GLU A 137 20.71 -1.80 -16.28
CA GLU A 137 20.88 -2.09 -17.69
C GLU A 137 22.36 -2.41 -17.90
N LYS A 138 22.67 -3.65 -18.30
CA LYS A 138 23.95 -3.91 -18.95
C LYS A 138 23.89 -3.09 -20.23
N GLU A 139 24.77 -2.11 -20.38
CA GLU A 139 24.97 -1.36 -21.62
C GLU A 139 25.14 -2.39 -22.76
N SER A 140 24.06 -2.67 -23.48
CA SER A 140 24.10 -3.42 -24.71
C SER A 140 24.44 -2.41 -25.80
N GLU A 141 25.67 -2.49 -26.28
CA GLU A 141 26.15 -1.76 -27.44
C GLU A 141 25.19 -1.95 -28.63
N SER A 142 24.77 -0.82 -29.19
CA SER A 142 24.25 -0.62 -30.54
C SER A 142 22.97 -1.37 -30.96
N SER A 143 21.90 -0.59 -31.15
CA SER A 143 21.24 -0.55 -32.44
C SER A 143 20.66 0.85 -32.65
N SER A 144 21.29 1.58 -33.55
CA SER A 144 20.80 2.81 -34.17
C SER A 144 19.51 2.52 -34.95
N GLU A 145 18.40 3.10 -34.53
CA GLU A 145 17.40 3.64 -35.44
C GLU A 145 16.57 4.67 -34.68
N SER A 146 16.76 5.93 -35.08
CA SER A 146 16.12 7.10 -34.53
C SER A 146 14.69 7.20 -35.06
N ASP A 147 13.75 6.59 -34.36
CA ASP A 147 12.37 7.06 -34.40
C ASP A 147 12.29 8.28 -33.47
N LEU A 148 12.27 9.47 -34.07
CA LEU A 148 11.92 10.72 -33.40
C LEU A 148 10.45 10.63 -32.95
N ILE A 149 10.22 9.97 -31.82
CA ILE A 149 8.98 10.12 -31.07
C ILE A 149 9.05 11.53 -30.48
N GLU A 150 8.24 12.44 -31.03
CA GLU A 150 7.96 13.72 -30.42
C GLU A 150 7.31 13.45 -29.06
N ILE A 151 8.14 13.43 -28.00
CA ILE A 151 7.67 13.31 -26.62
C ILE A 151 6.92 14.60 -26.33
N VAL A 152 5.60 14.60 -26.58
CA VAL A 152 4.71 15.59 -26.00
C VAL A 152 4.89 15.45 -24.50
N ALA A 153 5.60 16.41 -23.89
CA ALA A 153 5.78 16.47 -22.45
C ALA A 153 4.39 16.66 -21.83
N ILE A 154 3.74 15.55 -21.48
CA ILE A 154 2.48 15.56 -20.75
C ILE A 154 2.80 16.24 -19.43
N LYS A 155 2.35 17.48 -19.27
CA LYS A 155 2.53 18.24 -18.04
C LYS A 155 1.80 17.49 -16.93
N ASN A 156 2.57 16.80 -16.07
CA ASN A 156 2.04 16.04 -14.97
C ASN A 156 1.19 16.98 -14.08
N PRO A 157 -0.06 16.63 -13.72
CA PRO A 157 -0.88 17.42 -12.79
C PRO A 157 -0.09 17.86 -11.55
N ILE A 158 -0.34 19.09 -11.07
CA ILE A 158 0.43 19.68 -9.97
C ILE A 158 0.42 18.78 -8.72
N GLN A 159 -0.67 18.03 -8.53
CA GLN A 159 -0.86 17.12 -7.42
C GLN A 159 0.08 15.90 -7.49
N LEU A 160 0.34 15.37 -8.69
CA LEU A 160 1.28 14.26 -8.88
C LEU A 160 2.72 14.73 -8.70
N GLN A 161 3.05 15.93 -9.18
CA GLN A 161 4.37 16.55 -8.93
C GLN A 161 4.63 16.71 -7.43
N ILE A 162 3.64 17.10 -6.63
CA ILE A 162 3.82 17.20 -5.17
C ILE A 162 4.25 15.87 -4.56
N ASN A 163 3.60 14.77 -4.93
CA ASN A 163 3.99 13.45 -4.43
C ASN A 163 5.42 13.07 -4.89
N GLU A 164 5.76 13.31 -6.15
CA GLU A 164 7.11 13.06 -6.68
C GLU A 164 8.18 13.86 -5.92
N GLU A 165 8.00 15.17 -5.76
CA GLU A 165 8.98 16.03 -5.08
C GLU A 165 9.10 15.71 -3.58
N LEU A 166 8.00 15.30 -2.93
CA LEU A 166 8.05 14.84 -1.54
C LEU A 166 8.89 13.56 -1.40
N TYR A 167 8.67 12.56 -2.25
CA TYR A 167 9.38 11.28 -2.19
C TYR A 167 10.79 11.33 -2.81
N ASN A 168 11.10 12.35 -3.61
CA ASN A 168 12.47 12.68 -4.04
C ASN A 168 13.20 13.59 -3.05
N LEU A 169 12.57 13.94 -1.92
CA LEU A 169 13.09 14.85 -0.90
C LEU A 169 13.48 16.25 -1.42
N ASN A 170 12.88 16.69 -2.54
CA ASN A 170 13.01 18.04 -3.05
C ASN A 170 12.02 18.98 -2.35
N LEU A 171 12.25 19.17 -1.05
CA LEU A 171 11.31 19.83 -0.15
C LEU A 171 11.07 21.30 -0.51
N ASN A 172 12.06 21.98 -1.09
CA ASN A 172 11.89 23.35 -1.58
C ASN A 172 10.83 23.42 -2.69
N LYS A 173 10.91 22.51 -3.67
CA LYS A 173 9.93 22.44 -4.75
C LYS A 173 8.57 21.97 -4.27
N ALA A 174 8.53 20.95 -3.41
CA ALA A 174 7.30 20.48 -2.80
C ALA A 174 6.57 21.62 -2.06
N LYS A 175 7.28 22.44 -1.29
CA LYS A 175 6.72 23.61 -0.60
C LYS A 175 6.13 24.64 -1.57
N GLU A 176 6.87 24.95 -2.64
CA GLU A 176 6.41 25.87 -3.67
C GLU A 176 5.09 25.40 -4.31
N LEU A 177 4.98 24.11 -4.61
CA LEU A 177 3.79 23.51 -5.21
C LEU A 177 2.62 23.44 -4.22
N ILE A 178 2.87 23.01 -2.98
CA ILE A 178 1.86 22.92 -1.91
C ILE A 178 1.25 24.29 -1.60
N ASN A 179 2.04 25.36 -1.62
CA ASN A 179 1.55 26.72 -1.38
C ASN A 179 0.55 27.21 -2.45
N LYS A 180 0.45 26.54 -3.60
CA LYS A 180 -0.45 26.90 -4.71
C LYS A 180 -1.81 26.21 -4.62
N ILE A 181 -2.01 25.30 -3.67
CA ILE A 181 -3.21 24.47 -3.57
C ILE A 181 -3.75 24.41 -2.13
N LYS A 182 -5.02 24.07 -1.99
CA LYS A 182 -5.64 23.75 -0.71
C LYS A 182 -5.48 22.27 -0.42
N TYR A 183 -4.90 21.93 0.72
CA TYR A 183 -4.76 20.54 1.14
C TYR A 183 -5.38 20.28 2.51
N ALA A 184 -5.75 19.02 2.75
CA ALA A 184 -6.14 18.55 4.07
C ALA A 184 -5.26 17.41 4.56
N ASN A 185 -4.91 17.45 5.84
CA ASN A 185 -4.30 16.32 6.55
C ASN A 185 -5.40 15.51 7.24
N ILE A 186 -5.49 14.24 6.91
CA ILE A 186 -6.35 13.27 7.57
C ILE A 186 -5.49 12.43 8.53
N ARG A 187 -5.88 12.39 9.80
CA ARG A 187 -5.22 11.59 10.83
C ARG A 187 -6.23 10.75 11.59
N PHE A 188 -5.93 9.47 11.77
CA PHE A 188 -6.71 8.61 12.65
C PHE A 188 -6.57 9.05 14.11
N ILE A 189 -7.69 9.09 14.83
CA ILE A 189 -7.69 9.35 16.28
C ILE A 189 -7.92 8.05 17.04
N ASN A 190 -9.01 7.36 16.71
CA ASN A 190 -9.41 6.08 17.27
C ASN A 190 -10.44 5.43 16.33
N LYS A 191 -10.90 4.22 16.68
CA LYS A 191 -11.82 3.39 15.90
C LYS A 191 -13.04 4.10 15.30
N ASN A 192 -13.49 5.21 15.90
CA ASN A 192 -14.70 5.90 15.47
C ASN A 192 -14.47 7.32 14.99
N LYS A 193 -13.23 7.85 15.03
CA LYS A 193 -12.97 9.27 14.77
C LYS A 193 -11.68 9.50 14.00
N ILE A 194 -11.76 10.42 13.06
CA ILE A 194 -10.62 11.00 12.35
C ILE A 194 -10.53 12.50 12.63
N LYS A 195 -9.35 13.05 12.41
CA LYS A 195 -9.09 14.48 12.37
C LYS A 195 -8.82 14.88 10.93
N ILE A 196 -9.56 15.85 10.41
CA ILE A 196 -9.29 16.48 9.11
C ILE A 196 -8.84 17.92 9.43
N ASN A 197 -7.55 18.20 9.23
CA ASN A 197 -6.90 19.42 9.72
C ASN A 197 -7.15 19.65 11.22
N ASN A 198 -8.06 20.58 11.55
CA ASN A 198 -8.45 20.92 12.92
C ASN A 198 -9.82 20.38 13.35
N THR A 199 -10.58 19.81 12.42
CA THR A 199 -11.94 19.30 12.65
C THR A 199 -11.90 17.81 13.02
N LYS A 200 -12.68 17.40 14.03
CA LYS A 200 -12.86 15.99 14.40
C LYS A 200 -14.18 15.50 13.83
N VAL A 201 -14.15 14.37 13.15
CA VAL A 201 -15.29 13.82 12.39
C VAL A 201 -15.45 12.35 12.74
N LYS A 202 -16.69 11.85 12.74
CA LYS A 202 -16.92 10.41 12.89
C LYS A 202 -16.45 9.67 11.65
N LEU A 203 -15.69 8.60 11.84
CA LEU A 203 -15.10 7.84 10.73
C LEU A 203 -16.16 7.22 9.81
N ASN A 204 -17.31 6.82 10.36
CA ASN A 204 -18.41 6.22 9.62
C ASN A 204 -19.42 7.24 9.04
N ASP A 205 -19.18 8.55 9.19
CA ASP A 205 -20.03 9.58 8.62
C ASP A 205 -19.47 10.05 7.28
N SER A 206 -19.67 9.23 6.24
CA SER A 206 -19.13 9.51 4.91
C SER A 206 -19.64 10.84 4.32
N ARG A 207 -20.82 11.32 4.74
CA ARG A 207 -21.35 12.61 4.25
C ARG A 207 -20.68 13.79 4.96
N GLU A 208 -20.53 13.74 6.29
CA GLU A 208 -19.78 14.77 7.02
C GLU A 208 -18.32 14.86 6.53
N ILE A 209 -17.68 13.70 6.30
CA ILE A 209 -16.33 13.66 5.73
C ILE A 209 -16.33 14.29 4.34
N PHE A 210 -17.25 13.90 3.46
CA PHE A 210 -17.40 14.45 2.11
C PHE A 210 -17.51 15.98 2.12
N ASP A 211 -18.43 16.53 2.92
CA ASP A 211 -18.71 17.96 2.96
C ASP A 211 -17.45 18.75 3.36
N ILE A 212 -16.64 18.20 4.28
CA ILE A 212 -15.37 18.79 4.69
C ILE A 212 -14.31 18.69 3.59
N ILE A 213 -14.08 17.50 3.02
CA ILE A 213 -12.95 17.29 2.10
C ILE A 213 -13.19 17.89 0.70
N SER A 214 -14.45 18.13 0.33
CA SER A 214 -14.84 18.58 -1.01
C SER A 214 -14.32 19.98 -1.40
N ASN A 215 -13.75 20.71 -0.44
CA ASN A 215 -13.19 22.05 -0.60
C ASN A 215 -11.65 22.06 -0.79
N TYR A 216 -11.02 20.88 -0.86
CA TYR A 216 -9.56 20.74 -1.00
C TYR A 216 -9.19 20.13 -2.34
N ASP A 217 -7.97 20.44 -2.81
CA ASP A 217 -7.41 19.98 -4.08
C ASP A 217 -6.65 18.65 -3.92
N ILE A 218 -6.26 18.31 -2.70
CA ILE A 218 -5.41 17.14 -2.38
C ILE A 218 -5.64 16.74 -0.91
N LEU A 219 -5.53 15.44 -0.62
CA LEU A 219 -5.65 14.91 0.75
C LEU A 219 -4.38 14.13 1.11
N PHE A 220 -3.81 14.43 2.27
CA PHE A 220 -2.70 13.69 2.85
C PHE A 220 -3.21 12.83 4.00
N ILE A 221 -3.06 11.51 3.90
CA ILE A 221 -3.35 10.59 5.00
C ILE A 221 -2.06 10.35 5.78
N ARG A 222 -2.10 10.61 7.08
CA ARG A 222 -0.97 10.44 7.99
C ARG A 222 -1.33 9.48 9.12
N PHE A 223 -0.40 8.58 9.41
CA PHE A 223 -0.61 7.50 10.36
C PHE A 223 0.05 7.80 11.72
N LYS A 224 -0.33 7.01 12.72
CA LYS A 224 0.26 7.07 14.06
C LYS A 224 0.82 5.71 14.43
N ASN A 225 1.90 5.72 15.19
CA ASN A 225 2.64 4.55 15.66
C ASN A 225 1.80 3.51 16.44
N LYS A 226 0.63 3.89 16.96
CA LYS A 226 -0.25 3.01 17.77
C LYS A 226 -1.48 2.49 17.02
N MET A 227 -1.49 2.56 15.69
CA MET A 227 -2.58 2.01 14.88
C MET A 227 -2.34 0.53 14.62
N THR A 228 -3.41 -0.27 14.58
CA THR A 228 -3.33 -1.64 14.06
C THR A 228 -3.69 -1.70 12.57
N TYR A 229 -3.45 -2.83 11.92
CA TYR A 229 -3.87 -3.08 10.54
C TYR A 229 -5.40 -2.96 10.37
N ASN A 230 -6.18 -3.40 11.35
CA ASN A 230 -7.63 -3.20 11.34
C ASN A 230 -8.03 -1.72 11.32
N ASP A 231 -7.35 -0.88 12.12
CA ASP A 231 -7.61 0.56 12.15
C ASP A 231 -7.32 1.19 10.79
N TYR A 232 -6.23 0.78 10.15
CA TYR A 232 -5.88 1.19 8.79
C TYR A 232 -6.95 0.77 7.76
N ILE A 233 -7.36 -0.50 7.77
CA ILE A 233 -8.39 -1.01 6.84
C ILE A 233 -9.72 -0.29 7.06
N THR A 234 -10.11 -0.02 8.30
CA THR A 234 -11.32 0.76 8.62
C THR A 234 -11.23 2.18 8.07
N LEU A 235 -10.06 2.82 8.22
CA LEU A 235 -9.81 4.17 7.68
C LEU A 235 -9.95 4.20 6.16
N ILE A 236 -9.20 3.37 5.43
CA ILE A 236 -9.22 3.42 3.96
C ILE A 236 -10.58 3.00 3.39
N THR A 237 -11.31 2.09 4.06
CA THR A 237 -12.69 1.72 3.70
C THR A 237 -13.60 2.94 3.74
N SER A 238 -13.54 3.70 4.84
CA SER A 238 -14.37 4.89 5.01
C SER A 238 -14.02 5.98 3.99
N ILE A 239 -12.73 6.20 3.73
CA ILE A 239 -12.29 7.15 2.71
C ILE A 239 -12.72 6.70 1.30
N LYS A 240 -12.67 5.39 1.02
CA LYS A 240 -13.12 4.83 -0.26
C LYS A 240 -14.62 4.99 -0.46
N ASP A 241 -15.43 4.95 0.60
CA ASP A 241 -16.87 5.26 0.53
C ASP A 241 -17.12 6.74 0.21
N VAL A 242 -16.35 7.65 0.82
CA VAL A 242 -16.40 9.07 0.46
C VAL A 242 -16.03 9.28 -1.01
N TYR A 243 -15.07 8.53 -1.54
CA TYR A 243 -14.69 8.58 -2.95
C TYR A 243 -15.82 8.15 -3.89
N LYS A 244 -16.67 7.21 -3.48
CA LYS A 244 -17.88 6.86 -4.24
C LYS A 244 -18.83 8.05 -4.35
N ILE A 245 -18.93 8.88 -3.30
CA ILE A 245 -19.74 10.10 -3.30
C ILE A 245 -19.12 11.16 -4.22
N LEU A 246 -17.82 11.44 -4.07
CA LEU A 246 -17.09 12.40 -4.92
C LEU A 246 -17.26 12.09 -6.42
N ARG A 247 -17.11 10.81 -6.81
CA ARG A 247 -17.29 10.38 -8.20
C ARG A 247 -18.70 10.61 -8.74
N LYS A 248 -19.73 10.39 -7.91
CA LYS A 248 -21.13 10.66 -8.30
C LYS A 248 -21.37 12.15 -8.52
N GLU A 249 -20.62 13.01 -7.84
CA GLU A 249 -20.66 14.47 -8.00
C GLU A 249 -19.60 14.99 -9.00
N SER A 250 -18.99 14.11 -9.81
CA SER A 250 -17.96 14.46 -10.81
C SER A 250 -16.75 15.21 -10.23
N LYS A 251 -16.42 14.97 -8.96
CA LYS A 251 -15.23 15.50 -8.29
C LYS A 251 -14.17 14.41 -8.17
N GLU A 252 -12.91 14.78 -8.39
CA GLU A 252 -11.76 13.91 -8.16
C GLU A 252 -10.73 14.66 -7.33
N ILE A 253 -10.37 14.09 -6.17
CA ILE A 253 -9.42 14.70 -5.24
C ILE A 253 -8.34 13.65 -4.94
N PRO A 254 -7.10 13.83 -5.44
CA PRO A 254 -6.03 12.87 -5.20
C PRO A 254 -5.71 12.73 -3.72
N ILE A 255 -5.38 11.49 -3.34
CA ILE A 255 -5.07 11.09 -1.97
C ILE A 255 -3.66 10.52 -1.96
N PHE A 256 -2.83 11.05 -1.07
CA PHE A 256 -1.48 10.56 -0.84
C PHE A 256 -1.34 10.11 0.61
N GLU A 257 -0.95 8.85 0.76
CA GLU A 257 -0.50 8.33 2.04
C GLU A 257 0.95 8.77 2.29
N ILE A 258 1.21 9.29 3.49
CA ILE A 258 2.55 9.63 3.95
C ILE A 258 3.05 8.43 4.77
N SER A 259 4.05 7.71 4.24
CA SER A 259 4.69 6.60 4.97
C SER A 259 5.37 7.10 6.24
N PHE A 260 5.62 6.21 7.20
CA PHE A 260 6.40 6.55 8.38
C PHE A 260 7.82 6.98 8.02
N GLU A 261 8.39 6.38 6.98
CA GLU A 261 9.70 6.75 6.44
C GLU A 261 9.73 8.20 5.96
N LEU A 262 8.80 8.59 5.07
CA LEU A 262 8.71 9.98 4.60
C LEU A 262 8.40 10.93 5.76
N GLU A 263 7.46 10.58 6.64
CA GLU A 263 7.12 11.38 7.82
C GLU A 263 8.36 11.67 8.71
N ASN A 264 9.28 10.70 8.82
CA ASN A 264 10.53 10.89 9.56
C ASN A 264 11.48 11.85 8.84
N GLU A 265 11.63 11.74 7.52
CA GLU A 265 12.45 12.67 6.74
C GLU A 265 11.89 14.11 6.77
N LEU A 266 10.57 14.26 6.67
CA LEU A 266 9.94 15.58 6.79
C LEU A 266 10.20 16.22 8.16
N LYS A 267 10.15 15.45 9.25
CA LYS A 267 10.48 15.95 10.60
C LYS A 267 11.94 16.33 10.74
N LYS A 268 12.88 15.52 10.22
CA LYS A 268 14.31 15.82 10.26
C LYS A 268 14.65 17.14 9.55
N ASN A 269 13.87 17.48 8.53
CA ASN A 269 14.05 18.70 7.72
C ASN A 269 13.11 19.85 8.12
N ASP A 270 12.43 19.78 9.28
CA ASP A 270 11.45 20.77 9.75
C ASP A 270 10.36 21.14 8.72
N PHE A 271 10.02 20.19 7.84
CA PHE A 271 9.00 20.36 6.83
C PHE A 271 7.61 20.12 7.41
N LYS A 272 6.73 21.11 7.27
CA LYS A 272 5.34 21.04 7.76
C LYS A 272 4.38 20.86 6.59
N LEU A 273 3.89 19.63 6.48
CA LEU A 273 2.58 19.30 5.89
C LEU A 273 1.48 19.54 6.92
#